data_AF-A0A7J7HT23-F1
#
_entry.id   AF-A0A7J7HT23-F1
#
_cell.length_a   1.000
_cell.length_b   1.000
_cell.length_c   1.000
_cell.angle_alpha   90.00
_cell.angle_beta   90.00
_cell.angle_gamma   90.00
#
_symmetry.space_group_name_H-M   'P 1'
#
loop_
_entity.id
_entity.type
_entity.pdbx_description
1 polymer ?
#
loop_
_entity_poly.entity_id
_entity_poly.type
_entity_poly.pdbx_seq_one_letter_code
_entity_poly.pdbx_strand_id
1 'polypeptide(L)'
;MEDQHILLPNRDGLEIALLGDLKYLAVRLLVNALDMHRDPKVWEELDKFKPERFKGEREGFKFFPFGIGRRACPGANMGVRAISLALGSLIQCFELQEVREKKKARSEIQNLRSRLRL
;
A
#
# COMPACT_ATOMS: atom_id res chain seq x y z
N MET A 1 1.55 18.13 12.78
CA MET A 1 2.70 17.82 11.91
C MET A 1 2.15 16.91 10.85
N GLU A 2 2.41 17.26 9.61
CA GLU A 2 1.72 16.92 8.37
C GLU A 2 1.37 15.44 8.19
N ASP A 3 0.08 15.12 8.15
CA ASP A 3 -0.42 13.95 7.44
C ASP A 3 -1.26 14.42 6.25
N GLN A 4 -0.59 14.65 5.12
CA GLN A 4 -1.23 14.76 3.81
C GLN A 4 -1.82 13.39 3.45
N HIS A 5 -3.02 13.11 3.96
CA HIS A 5 -3.82 11.97 3.54
C HIS A 5 -4.22 12.18 2.07
N ILE A 6 -3.87 11.22 1.22
CA ILE A 6 -4.22 11.22 -0.21
C ILE A 6 -5.74 11.16 -0.34
N LEU A 7 -6.33 12.31 -0.61
CA LEU A 7 -7.70 12.46 -1.02
C LEU A 7 -7.70 12.38 -2.55
N LEU A 8 -8.45 11.45 -3.14
CA LEU A 8 -8.67 11.39 -4.59
C LEU A 8 -9.92 12.22 -4.92
N PRO A 9 -9.80 13.54 -5.19
CA PRO A 9 -10.97 14.35 -5.54
C PRO A 9 -11.60 13.82 -6.82
N ASN A 10 -12.94 13.79 -6.83
CA ASN A 10 -13.71 13.70 -8.06
C ASN A 10 -13.49 14.97 -8.89
N ARG A 11 -13.22 14.80 -10.18
CA ARG A 11 -13.02 15.91 -11.13
C ARG A 11 -14.30 16.73 -11.35
N ASP A 12 -15.46 16.11 -11.13
CA ASP A 12 -16.77 16.72 -11.43
C ASP A 12 -17.55 17.15 -10.17
N GLY A 13 -16.95 16.95 -8.98
CA GLY A 13 -17.31 17.62 -7.72
C GLY A 13 -18.67 17.31 -7.07
N LEU A 14 -19.57 16.55 -7.71
CA LEU A 14 -20.96 16.38 -7.26
C LEU A 14 -21.36 14.91 -7.35
N GLU A 15 -21.43 14.22 -6.22
CA GLU A 15 -21.99 12.87 -6.12
C GLU A 15 -23.28 12.86 -5.28
N ILE A 16 -24.13 11.87 -5.53
CA ILE A 16 -25.19 11.51 -4.58
C ILE A 16 -24.54 10.62 -3.52
N ALA A 17 -24.47 11.10 -2.28
CA ALA A 17 -24.02 10.29 -1.16
C ALA A 17 -25.23 9.69 -0.43
N LEU A 18 -25.15 8.40 -0.12
CA LEU A 18 -26.09 7.73 0.78
C LEU A 18 -25.37 7.45 2.10
N LEU A 19 -25.91 7.96 3.20
CA LEU A 19 -25.41 7.68 4.55
C LEU A 19 -26.58 7.22 5.41
N GLY A 20 -26.69 5.91 5.63
CA GLY A 20 -27.91 5.31 6.18
C GLY A 20 -29.09 5.59 5.25
N ASP A 21 -30.19 6.10 5.81
CA ASP A 21 -31.40 6.46 5.06
C ASP A 21 -31.33 7.85 4.40
N LEU A 22 -30.25 8.60 4.62
CA LEU A 22 -30.11 9.97 4.13
C LEU A 22 -29.47 10.01 2.74
N LYS A 23 -30.06 10.82 1.86
CA LYS A 23 -29.57 11.09 0.51
C LYS A 23 -29.10 12.54 0.41
N TYR A 24 -27.81 12.72 0.17
CA TYR A 24 -27.21 14.03 -0.07
C TYR A 24 -26.98 14.21 -1.56
N LEU A 25 -27.47 15.31 -2.12
CA LEU A 25 -27.19 15.72 -3.49
C LEU A 25 -25.99 16.67 -3.48
N ALA A 26 -25.18 16.63 -4.53
CA ALA A 26 -24.19 17.66 -4.79
C ALA A 26 -23.09 17.78 -3.71
N VAL A 27 -22.65 16.65 -3.15
CA VAL A 27 -21.58 16.62 -2.14
C VAL A 27 -20.26 16.11 -2.72
N ARG A 28 -19.15 16.59 -2.15
CA ARG A 28 -17.82 16.00 -2.39
C ARG A 28 -17.58 14.89 -1.39
N LEU A 29 -17.42 13.68 -1.89
CA LEU A 29 -17.02 12.53 -1.10
C LEU A 29 -15.51 12.37 -1.09
N LEU A 30 -14.98 12.16 0.12
CA LEU A 30 -13.57 12.00 0.41
C LEU A 30 -13.43 10.68 1.17
N VAL A 31 -12.71 9.72 0.58
CA VAL A 31 -12.52 8.39 1.17
C VAL A 31 -11.18 8.36 1.88
N ASN A 32 -11.18 8.13 3.18
CA ASN A 32 -9.95 7.88 3.94
C ASN A 32 -9.54 6.41 3.80
N ALA A 33 -8.79 6.10 2.74
CA ALA A 33 -8.31 4.75 2.51
C ALA A 33 -7.38 4.24 3.63
N LEU A 34 -6.59 5.13 4.25
CA LEU A 34 -5.64 4.75 5.30
C LEU A 34 -6.36 4.25 6.56
N ASP A 35 -7.37 4.99 7.02
CA ASP A 35 -8.18 4.59 8.18
C ASP A 35 -8.92 3.29 7.89
N MET A 36 -9.48 3.14 6.69
CA MET A 36 -10.18 1.90 6.29
C MET A 36 -9.24 0.69 6.23
N HIS A 37 -7.99 0.86 5.79
CA HIS A 37 -7.00 -0.23 5.76
C HIS A 37 -6.45 -0.56 7.14
N ARG A 38 -6.74 0.26 8.17
CA ARG A 38 -6.28 0.08 9.55
C ARG A 38 -7.43 0.02 10.56
N ASP A 39 -8.67 -0.19 10.11
CA ASP A 39 -9.82 -0.25 11.01
C ASP A 39 -9.74 -1.52 11.89
N PRO A 40 -9.64 -1.40 13.23
CA PRO A 40 -9.58 -2.55 14.14
C PRO A 40 -10.84 -3.41 14.14
N LYS A 41 -11.97 -2.90 13.64
CA LYS A 41 -13.21 -3.69 13.47
C LYS A 41 -13.16 -4.61 12.26
N VAL A 42 -12.28 -4.31 11.30
CA VAL A 42 -12.13 -5.04 10.03
C VAL A 42 -10.87 -5.89 10.03
N TRP A 43 -9.80 -5.40 10.66
CA TRP A 43 -8.47 -6.00 10.64
C TRP A 43 -7.98 -6.32 12.05
N GLU A 44 -7.66 -7.59 12.28
CA GLU A 44 -6.99 -8.03 13.51
C GLU A 44 -5.48 -7.74 13.45
N GLU A 45 -4.89 -7.50 14.62
CA GLU A 45 -3.44 -7.32 14.81
C GLU A 45 -2.82 -6.34 13.78
N LEU A 46 -3.27 -5.08 13.81
CA LEU A 46 -2.94 -4.02 12.84
C LEU A 46 -1.44 -3.77 12.66
N ASP A 47 -0.67 -3.86 13.75
CA ASP A 47 0.77 -3.57 13.73
C ASP A 47 1.62 -4.76 13.27
N LYS A 48 1.00 -5.90 12.98
CA LYS A 48 1.71 -7.10 12.52
C LYS A 48 1.56 -7.28 11.02
N PHE A 49 2.70 -7.37 10.35
CA PHE A 49 2.76 -7.83 8.97
C PHE A 49 2.35 -9.31 8.89
N LYS A 50 1.12 -9.58 8.44
CA LYS A 50 0.56 -10.93 8.28
C LYS A 50 0.05 -11.12 6.85
N PRO A 51 0.91 -11.52 5.89
CA PRO A 51 0.51 -11.67 4.49
C PRO A 51 -0.56 -12.76 4.28
N GLU A 52 -0.66 -13.73 5.19
CA GLU A 52 -1.63 -14.83 5.15
C GLU A 52 -3.08 -14.34 5.20
N ARG A 53 -3.33 -13.14 5.75
CA ARG A 53 -4.67 -12.53 5.80
C ARG A 53 -5.26 -12.23 4.42
N PHE A 54 -4.42 -12.22 3.38
CA PHE A 54 -4.83 -12.02 1.99
C PHE A 54 -4.96 -13.34 1.21
N LYS A 55 -4.86 -14.49 1.89
CA LYS A 55 -5.02 -15.82 1.28
C LYS A 55 -6.50 -16.20 1.26
N GLY A 56 -7.07 -16.42 0.08
CA GLY A 56 -8.49 -16.80 -0.09
C GLY A 56 -9.27 -15.79 -0.94
N GLU A 57 -10.60 -15.82 -0.85
CA GLU A 57 -11.44 -14.84 -1.54
C GLU A 57 -11.16 -13.43 -1.04
N ARG A 58 -11.12 -12.47 -1.98
CA ARG A 58 -11.00 -11.05 -1.65
C ARG A 58 -12.32 -10.60 -1.03
N GLU A 59 -12.38 -10.62 0.30
CA GLU A 59 -13.57 -10.18 1.02
C GLU A 59 -13.80 -8.66 0.83
N GLY A 60 -14.66 -8.32 -0.13
CA GLY A 60 -15.34 -7.04 -0.23
C GLY A 60 -14.45 -5.79 -0.36
N PHE A 61 -14.97 -4.67 0.14
CA PHE A 61 -14.33 -3.35 0.14
C PHE A 61 -13.33 -3.16 1.30
N LYS A 62 -12.78 -4.22 1.87
CA LYS A 62 -11.87 -4.13 3.04
C LYS A 62 -10.48 -3.62 2.67
N PHE A 63 -10.01 -3.93 1.46
CA PHE A 63 -8.68 -3.56 0.99
C PHE A 63 -8.71 -3.11 -0.48
N PHE A 64 -8.28 -1.87 -0.74
CA PHE A 64 -8.30 -1.27 -2.07
C PHE A 64 -7.11 -0.31 -2.24
N PRO A 65 -5.86 -0.81 -2.19
CA PRO A 65 -4.65 0.02 -2.29
C PRO A 65 -4.54 0.76 -3.63
N PHE A 66 -5.26 0.30 -4.64
CA PHE A 66 -5.33 0.88 -5.97
C PHE A 66 -6.71 1.49 -6.28
N GLY A 67 -7.54 1.72 -5.26
CA GLY A 67 -8.94 2.13 -5.44
C GLY A 67 -9.82 1.00 -5.98
N ILE A 68 -11.08 1.33 -6.26
CA ILE A 68 -12.11 0.39 -6.72
C ILE A 68 -13.11 1.09 -7.67
N GLY A 69 -13.81 0.31 -8.49
CA GLY A 69 -14.82 0.80 -9.41
C GLY A 69 -14.24 1.52 -10.63
N ARG A 70 -15.01 2.47 -11.19
CA ARG A 70 -14.66 3.17 -12.44
C ARG A 70 -13.37 4.00 -12.37
N ARG A 71 -12.91 4.35 -11.17
CA ARG A 71 -11.69 5.14 -10.92
C ARG A 71 -10.59 4.29 -10.27
N ALA A 72 -10.71 2.97 -10.27
CA ALA A 72 -9.61 2.10 -9.87
C ALA A 72 -8.39 2.39 -10.75
N CYS A 73 -7.19 2.33 -10.15
CA CYS A 73 -5.95 2.60 -10.83
C CYS A 73 -5.80 1.65 -12.03
N PRO A 74 -5.69 2.17 -13.27
CA PRO A 74 -5.53 1.32 -14.45
C PRO A 74 -4.21 0.52 -14.40
N GLY A 75 -3.22 1.00 -13.63
CA GLY A 75 -1.95 0.32 -13.41
C GLY A 75 -1.94 -0.71 -12.28
N ALA A 76 -3.07 -1.01 -11.62
CA ALA A 76 -3.10 -1.90 -10.45
C ALA A 76 -2.42 -3.26 -10.71
N ASN A 77 -2.77 -3.90 -11.82
CA ASN A 77 -2.18 -5.19 -12.20
C ASN A 77 -0.69 -5.08 -12.53
N MET A 78 -0.26 -3.98 -13.15
CA MET A 78 1.14 -3.73 -13.45
C MET A 78 1.94 -3.53 -12.15
N GLY A 79 1.41 -2.76 -11.20
CA GLY A 79 2.06 -2.52 -9.91
C GLY A 79 2.26 -3.81 -9.11
N VAL A 80 1.23 -4.65 -9.03
CA VAL A 80 1.33 -5.96 -8.35
C VAL A 80 2.39 -6.84 -9.01
N ARG A 81 2.43 -6.90 -10.35
CA ARG A 81 3.43 -7.69 -11.09
C ARG A 81 4.85 -7.14 -10.90
N ALA A 82 5.03 -5.82 -10.96
CA ALA A 82 6.32 -5.18 -10.77
C ALA A 82 6.89 -5.47 -9.37
N ILE A 83 6.07 -5.33 -8.32
CA ILE A 83 6.48 -5.64 -6.95
C ILE A 83 6.78 -7.13 -6.80
N SER A 84 5.95 -8.01 -7.37
CA SER A 84 6.17 -9.46 -7.31
C SER A 84 7.48 -9.86 -7.99
N LEU A 85 7.80 -9.27 -9.14
CA LEU A 85 9.04 -9.52 -9.87
C LEU A 85 10.26 -8.97 -9.13
N ALA A 86 10.16 -7.76 -8.57
CA ALA A 86 11.22 -7.17 -7.76
C ALA A 86 11.50 -8.03 -6.53
N LEU A 87 10.46 -8.44 -5.80
CA LEU A 87 10.58 -9.28 -4.61
C LEU A 87 11.15 -10.66 -4.97
N GLY A 88 10.67 -11.29 -6.04
CA GLY A 88 11.19 -12.57 -6.52
C GLY A 88 12.67 -12.49 -6.89
N SER A 89 13.06 -11.44 -7.63
CA SER A 89 14.46 -11.18 -7.99
C SER A 89 15.34 -10.94 -6.76
N LEU A 90 14.84 -10.21 -5.75
CA LEU A 90 15.56 -9.98 -4.51
C LEU A 90 15.80 -11.28 -3.74
N ILE A 91 14.78 -12.13 -3.63
CA ILE A 91 14.89 -13.42 -2.93
C ILE A 91 15.83 -14.38 -3.69
N GLN A 92 15.76 -14.40 -5.02
CA GLN A 92 16.51 -15.36 -5.83
C GLN A 92 17.99 -14.96 -6.00
N CYS A 93 18.26 -13.67 -6.17
CA CYS A 93 19.59 -13.20 -6.58
C CYS A 93 20.42 -12.61 -5.44
N PHE A 94 19.83 -12.37 -4.27
CA PHE A 94 20.51 -11.69 -3.16
C PHE A 94 20.30 -12.40 -1.83
N GLU A 95 21.34 -12.38 -1.00
CA GLU A 95 21.24 -12.75 0.40
C GLU A 95 20.99 -11.48 1.23
N LEU A 96 19.82 -11.40 1.87
CA LEU A 96 19.40 -10.24 2.66
C LEU A 96 19.84 -10.41 4.11
N GLN A 97 20.59 -9.44 4.63
CA GLN A 97 21.06 -9.44 6.01
C GLN A 97 20.53 -8.24 6.78
N GLU A 98 20.14 -8.47 8.03
CA GLU A 98 19.72 -7.41 8.94
C GLU A 98 20.95 -6.58 9.37
N VAL A 99 20.93 -5.29 9.07
CA VAL A 99 21.97 -4.37 9.52
C VAL A 99 21.65 -3.94 10.95
N ARG A 100 22.16 -4.69 11.93
CA ARG A 100 22.04 -4.35 13.36
C ARG A 100 22.92 -3.16 13.75
N GLU A 101 24.01 -2.92 13.02
CA GLU A 101 24.91 -1.78 13.24
C GLU A 101 25.21 -1.04 11.93
N LYS A 102 24.66 0.18 11.80
CA LYS A 102 24.83 1.03 10.60
C LYS A 102 26.29 1.31 10.24
N LYS A 103 27.19 1.36 11.23
CA LYS A 103 28.64 1.58 11.00
C LYS A 103 29.28 0.38 10.29
N LYS A 104 28.97 -0.85 10.74
CA LYS A 104 29.55 -2.09 10.21
C LYS A 104 29.08 -2.37 8.78
N ALA A 105 27.79 -2.18 8.51
CA ALA A 105 27.26 -2.30 7.16
C ALA A 105 27.81 -1.24 6.20
N ARG A 106 28.05 0.00 6.66
CA ARG A 106 28.66 1.03 5.82
C ARG A 106 30.08 0.64 5.41
N SER A 107 30.87 0.08 6.32
CA SER A 107 32.20 -0.44 5.99
C SER A 107 32.15 -1.65 5.05
N GLU A 108 31.21 -2.59 5.24
CA GLU A 108 31.04 -3.76 4.36
C GLU A 108 30.60 -3.37 2.94
N ILE A 109 29.63 -2.47 2.82
CA ILE A 109 29.16 -1.94 1.53
C ILE A 109 30.31 -1.22 0.81
N GLN A 110 31.12 -0.43 1.54
CA GLN A 110 32.25 0.28 0.95
C GLN A 110 33.36 -0.69 0.50
N ASN A 111 33.56 -1.77 1.23
CA ASN A 111 34.50 -2.82 0.87
C ASN A 111 34.02 -3.62 -0.37
N LEU A 112 32.73 -3.95 -0.43
CA LEU A 112 32.11 -4.58 -1.60
C LEU A 112 32.14 -3.68 -2.84
N ARG A 113 31.90 -2.37 -2.70
CA ARG A 113 32.02 -1.38 -3.78
C ARG A 113 33.43 -1.32 -4.35
N SER A 114 34.43 -1.33 -3.48
CA SER A 114 35.84 -1.35 -3.89
C SER A 114 36.22 -2.62 -4.68
N ARG A 115 35.57 -3.75 -4.38
CA ARG A 115 35.75 -5.04 -5.07
C ARG A 115 34.97 -5.15 -6.37
N LEU A 116 33.78 -4.55 -6.44
CA LEU A 116 32.89 -4.62 -7.60
C LEU A 116 33.11 -3.48 -8.63
N ARG A 117 34.04 -2.54 -8.37
CA ARG A 117 34.24 -1.30 -9.17
C ARG A 117 32.92 -0.56 -9.44
N LEU A 118 32.07 -0.45 -8.42
CA LEU A 118 30.89 0.43 -8.37
C LEU A 118 31.20 1.60 -7.43
#